data_AF-A0A942HXK6-F1
#
_entry.id   AF-A0A942HXK6-F1
#
_cell.length_a   1.000
_cell.length_b   1.000
_cell.length_c   1.000
_cell.angle_alpha   90.00
_cell.angle_beta   90.00
_cell.angle_gamma   90.00
#
_symmetry.space_group_name_H-M   'P 1'
#
loop_
_entity.id
_entity.type
_entity.pdbx_description
1 polymer ?
#
loop_
_entity_poly.entity_id
_entity_poly.type
_entity_poly.pdbx_seq_one_letter_code
_entity_poly.pdbx_strand_id
1 'polypeptide(L)'
;MTEGQTTGSTGQDAKTAADYLITIFNERKEKNPRYSLRAFARSLGVSSGQLSEILSGKRPLSHKLARRISIALALTEDESQKLIHLVSQQSQFLEAAGSNSRSLSEEEIALMSIAQNLDSKLKLNLDFQNTPESQNFADMDQEIVLEVKKAIRNFRKKLKKVLDAEKKAGLGMLSAEKAV
;
A
#
# COMPACT_ATOMS: atom_id res chain seq x y z
N MET A 1 -49.63 -9.42 -4.56
CA MET A 1 -48.95 -8.23 -5.10
C MET A 1 -47.49 -8.32 -4.65
N THR A 2 -46.65 -8.83 -5.56
CA THR A 2 -45.22 -8.51 -5.82
C THR A 2 -44.31 -8.38 -4.60
N GLU A 3 -43.53 -9.41 -4.24
CA GLU A 3 -42.21 -9.75 -4.80
C GLU A 3 -41.18 -8.61 -4.73
N GLY A 4 -40.09 -8.87 -4.01
CA GLY A 4 -38.94 -7.99 -3.88
C GLY A 4 -37.85 -8.58 -3.00
N GLN A 5 -37.47 -9.83 -3.25
CA GLN A 5 -36.17 -10.35 -2.84
C GLN A 5 -35.09 -9.53 -3.56
N THR A 6 -34.12 -8.98 -2.83
CA THR A 6 -32.75 -8.89 -3.35
C THR A 6 -31.80 -9.37 -2.28
N THR A 7 -31.43 -10.63 -2.45
CA THR A 7 -30.31 -11.34 -1.87
C THR A 7 -29.01 -10.57 -2.13
N GLY A 8 -28.32 -10.18 -1.05
CA GLY A 8 -26.89 -9.87 -1.11
C GLY A 8 -26.13 -11.17 -1.31
N SER A 9 -25.97 -11.57 -2.57
CA SER A 9 -25.21 -12.73 -3.02
C SER A 9 -23.77 -12.68 -2.53
N THR A 10 -23.43 -13.61 -1.63
CA THR A 10 -22.18 -14.39 -1.54
C THR A 10 -20.98 -13.85 -2.33
N GLY A 11 -20.07 -13.14 -1.65
CA GLY A 11 -18.72 -12.88 -2.14
C GLY A 11 -17.78 -13.96 -1.65
N GLN A 12 -17.42 -14.90 -2.53
CA GLN A 12 -16.54 -16.03 -2.28
C GLN A 12 -15.30 -15.65 -1.47
N ASP A 13 -14.92 -16.49 -0.51
CA ASP A 13 -13.66 -16.41 0.20
C ASP A 13 -12.52 -16.40 -0.83
N ALA A 14 -11.99 -15.21 -1.13
CA ALA A 14 -10.90 -15.07 -2.09
C ALA A 14 -9.75 -15.98 -1.66
N LYS A 15 -9.50 -17.04 -2.44
CA LYS A 15 -8.50 -18.06 -2.11
C LYS A 15 -7.09 -17.55 -2.29
N THR A 16 -6.89 -16.57 -3.17
CA THR A 16 -5.60 -15.97 -3.48
C THR A 16 -5.67 -14.45 -3.52
N ALA A 17 -4.51 -13.80 -3.41
CA ALA A 17 -4.41 -12.35 -3.55
C ALA A 17 -4.84 -11.87 -4.96
N ALA A 18 -4.64 -12.70 -5.99
CA ALA A 18 -5.10 -12.41 -7.36
C ALA A 18 -6.62 -12.38 -7.43
N ASP A 19 -7.29 -13.40 -6.87
CA ASP A 19 -8.75 -13.48 -6.81
C ASP A 19 -9.34 -12.27 -6.10
N TYR A 20 -8.73 -11.87 -4.98
CA TYR A 20 -9.15 -10.70 -4.23
C TYR A 20 -9.10 -9.40 -5.07
N LEU A 21 -8.03 -9.21 -5.86
CA LEU A 21 -7.93 -8.06 -6.77
C LEU A 21 -8.92 -8.13 -7.93
N ILE A 22 -9.27 -9.34 -8.39
CA ILE A 22 -10.32 -9.53 -9.41
C ILE A 22 -11.68 -9.13 -8.85
N THR A 23 -12.01 -9.49 -7.62
CA THR A 23 -13.26 -9.10 -6.96
C THR A 23 -13.39 -7.57 -6.91
N ILE A 24 -12.36 -6.87 -6.42
CA ILE A 24 -12.35 -5.40 -6.37
C ILE A 24 -12.47 -4.78 -7.78
N PHE A 25 -11.81 -5.37 -8.77
CA PHE A 25 -11.92 -4.91 -10.15
C PHE A 25 -13.35 -5.02 -10.67
N ASN A 26 -14.00 -6.16 -10.43
CA ASN A 26 -15.36 -6.42 -10.89
C ASN A 26 -16.36 -5.47 -10.22
N GLU A 27 -16.27 -5.26 -8.90
CA GLU A 27 -17.12 -4.30 -8.18
C GLU A 27 -17.02 -2.87 -8.76
N ARG A 28 -15.81 -2.44 -9.14
CA ARG A 28 -15.59 -1.13 -9.78
C ARG A 28 -16.11 -1.10 -11.22
N LYS A 29 -16.02 -2.22 -11.93
CA LYS A 29 -16.51 -2.37 -13.30
C LYS A 29 -18.04 -2.44 -13.35
N GLU A 30 -18.70 -3.00 -12.35
CA GLU A 30 -20.16 -2.98 -12.22
C GLU A 30 -20.66 -1.54 -12.04
N LYS A 31 -19.97 -0.74 -11.21
CA LYS A 31 -20.28 0.68 -11.02
C LYS A 31 -19.97 1.54 -12.25
N ASN A 32 -18.98 1.15 -13.04
CA ASN A 32 -18.59 1.83 -14.28
C ASN A 32 -18.19 0.81 -15.34
N PRO A 33 -19.10 0.42 -16.25
CA PRO A 33 -18.83 -0.58 -17.28
C PRO A 33 -17.66 -0.24 -18.22
N ARG A 34 -17.29 1.05 -18.33
CA ARG A 34 -16.12 1.51 -19.11
C ARG A 34 -14.80 1.38 -18.35
N TYR A 35 -14.84 0.98 -17.08
CA TYR A 35 -13.65 0.77 -16.25
C TYR A 35 -12.85 -0.42 -16.78
N SER A 36 -11.74 -0.10 -17.44
CA SER A 36 -10.88 -1.09 -18.07
C SER A 36 -9.79 -1.58 -17.12
N LEU A 37 -9.20 -2.73 -17.45
CA LEU A 37 -8.04 -3.26 -16.72
C LEU A 37 -6.85 -2.28 -16.71
N ARG A 38 -6.69 -1.49 -17.78
CA ARG A 38 -5.65 -0.43 -17.84
C ARG A 38 -5.95 0.71 -16.86
N ALA A 39 -7.21 1.09 -16.71
CA ALA A 39 -7.61 2.09 -15.70
C ALA A 39 -7.38 1.56 -14.28
N PHE A 40 -7.68 0.28 -14.05
CA PHE A 40 -7.40 -0.37 -12.77
C PHE A 40 -5.91 -0.42 -12.46
N ALA A 41 -5.06 -0.84 -13.40
CA ALA A 41 -3.61 -0.82 -13.24
C ALA A 41 -3.07 0.59 -12.89
N ARG A 42 -3.59 1.63 -13.55
CA ARG A 42 -3.25 3.03 -13.23
C ARG A 42 -3.64 3.40 -11.80
N SER A 43 -4.82 3.00 -11.34
CA SER A 43 -5.26 3.25 -9.96
C SER A 43 -4.35 2.57 -8.93
N LEU A 44 -3.78 1.42 -9.27
CA LEU A 44 -2.84 0.67 -8.44
C LEU A 44 -1.40 1.18 -8.52
N GLY A 45 -1.09 2.06 -9.48
CA GLY A 45 0.28 2.52 -9.74
C GLY A 45 1.21 1.43 -10.29
N VAL A 46 0.67 0.51 -11.11
CA VAL A 46 1.42 -0.56 -11.81
C VAL A 46 1.15 -0.52 -13.32
N SER A 47 1.99 -1.19 -14.11
CA SER A 47 1.73 -1.35 -15.55
C SER A 47 0.61 -2.36 -15.80
N SER A 48 -0.09 -2.24 -16.94
CA SER A 48 -1.14 -3.19 -17.31
C SER A 48 -0.61 -4.61 -17.53
N GLY A 49 0.62 -4.75 -18.03
CA GLY A 49 1.29 -6.04 -18.18
C GLY A 49 1.57 -6.69 -16.82
N GLN A 50 2.15 -5.92 -15.90
CA GLN A 50 2.41 -6.39 -14.54
C GLN A 50 1.13 -6.81 -13.82
N LEU A 51 0.05 -6.03 -13.95
CA LEU A 51 -1.24 -6.40 -13.39
C LEU A 51 -1.75 -7.72 -14.01
N SER A 52 -1.67 -7.87 -15.32
CA SER A 52 -2.11 -9.09 -16.00
C SER A 52 -1.33 -10.33 -15.56
N GLU A 53 -0.02 -10.21 -15.33
CA GLU A 53 0.81 -11.29 -14.79
C GLU A 53 0.40 -11.67 -13.36
N ILE A 54 0.08 -10.67 -12.52
CA ILE A 54 -0.40 -10.89 -11.15
C ILE A 54 -1.76 -11.60 -11.17
N LEU A 55 -2.72 -11.09 -11.95
CA LEU A 55 -4.07 -11.66 -12.00
C LEU A 55 -4.11 -13.06 -12.60
N SER A 56 -3.17 -13.39 -13.49
CA SER A 56 -3.03 -14.74 -14.06
C SER A 56 -2.21 -15.69 -13.19
N GLY A 57 -1.72 -15.24 -12.03
CA GLY A 57 -0.88 -16.02 -11.13
C GLY A 57 0.54 -16.29 -11.63
N LYS A 58 0.92 -15.80 -12.83
CA LYS A 58 2.27 -15.95 -13.39
C LYS A 58 3.32 -15.20 -12.58
N ARG A 59 2.91 -14.10 -11.94
CA ARG A 59 3.78 -13.30 -11.08
C ARG A 59 3.17 -13.17 -9.68
N PRO A 60 3.89 -13.59 -8.62
CA PRO A 60 3.39 -13.43 -7.27
C PRO A 60 3.38 -11.95 -6.87
N LEU A 61 2.40 -11.59 -6.05
CA LEU A 61 2.30 -10.26 -5.47
C LEU A 61 3.22 -10.18 -4.26
N SER A 62 4.15 -9.21 -4.23
CA SER A 62 5.03 -9.03 -3.06
C SER A 62 4.36 -8.26 -1.93
N HIS A 63 4.76 -8.49 -0.68
CA HIS A 63 4.25 -7.73 0.48
C HIS A 63 4.39 -6.21 0.33
N LYS A 64 5.51 -5.74 -0.23
CA LYS A 64 5.73 -4.31 -0.48
C LYS A 64 4.74 -3.75 -1.50
N LEU A 65 4.44 -4.52 -2.55
CA LEU A 65 3.48 -4.11 -3.56
C LEU A 65 2.04 -4.19 -3.03
N ALA A 66 1.72 -5.21 -2.24
CA ALA A 66 0.42 -5.36 -1.57
C ALA A 66 0.11 -4.14 -0.69
N ARG A 67 1.04 -3.71 0.17
CA ARG A 67 0.88 -2.49 0.99
C ARG A 67 0.64 -1.24 0.15
N ARG A 68 1.38 -1.06 -0.95
CA ARG A 68 1.17 0.05 -1.87
C ARG A 68 -0.22 0.01 -2.52
N ILE A 69 -0.67 -1.18 -2.90
CA ILE A 69 -1.99 -1.40 -3.48
C ILE A 69 -3.09 -1.08 -2.48
N SER A 70 -2.97 -1.51 -1.22
CA SER A 70 -3.93 -1.18 -0.16
C SER A 70 -4.14 0.33 -0.01
N ILE A 71 -3.04 1.08 0.04
CA ILE A 71 -3.08 2.54 0.11
C ILE A 71 -3.70 3.15 -1.14
N ALA A 72 -3.31 2.66 -2.33
CA ALA A 72 -3.79 3.19 -3.61
C ALA A 72 -5.28 2.93 -3.84
N LEU A 73 -5.79 1.80 -3.33
CA LEU A 73 -7.20 1.44 -3.38
C LEU A 73 -8.03 2.06 -2.26
N ALA A 74 -7.39 2.69 -1.26
CA ALA A 74 -8.01 3.17 -0.03
C ALA A 74 -8.80 2.07 0.68
N LEU A 75 -8.19 0.88 0.78
CA LEU A 75 -8.76 -0.23 1.55
C LEU A 75 -8.85 0.14 3.02
N THR A 76 -9.87 -0.39 3.70
CA THR A 76 -9.96 -0.39 5.17
C THR A 76 -8.83 -1.22 5.79
N GLU A 77 -8.66 -1.12 7.10
CA GLU A 77 -7.63 -1.90 7.80
C GLU A 77 -7.87 -3.41 7.64
N ASP A 78 -9.12 -3.87 7.83
CA ASP A 78 -9.47 -5.28 7.69
C ASP A 78 -9.21 -5.81 6.27
N GLU A 79 -9.58 -5.05 5.25
CA GLU A 79 -9.33 -5.39 3.85
C GLU A 79 -7.83 -5.40 3.52
N SER A 80 -7.07 -4.49 4.13
CA SER A 80 -5.61 -4.41 3.97
C SER A 80 -4.92 -5.61 4.60
N GLN A 81 -5.33 -5.98 5.82
CA GLN A 81 -4.84 -7.17 6.51
C GLN A 81 -5.19 -8.44 5.75
N LYS A 82 -6.42 -8.54 5.21
CA LYS A 82 -6.85 -9.66 4.36
C LYS A 82 -5.95 -9.80 3.13
N LEU A 83 -5.68 -8.72 2.40
CA LEU A 83 -4.78 -8.76 1.24
C LEU A 83 -3.35 -9.17 1.63
N ILE A 84 -2.81 -8.62 2.71
CA ILE A 84 -1.47 -8.95 3.20
C ILE A 84 -1.38 -10.42 3.62
N HIS A 85 -2.41 -10.93 4.29
CA HIS A 85 -2.52 -12.33 4.71
C HIS A 85 -2.51 -13.29 3.50
N LEU A 86 -3.32 -13.00 2.47
CA LEU A 86 -3.35 -13.80 1.25
C LEU A 86 -1.98 -13.83 0.53
N VAL A 87 -1.22 -12.73 0.60
CA VAL A 87 0.14 -12.67 0.05
C VAL A 87 1.13 -13.50 0.87
N SER A 88 1.02 -13.51 2.20
CA SER A 88 1.90 -14.35 3.04
C SER A 88 1.68 -15.84 2.79
N GLN A 89 0.44 -16.27 2.61
CA GLN A 89 0.12 -17.67 2.32
C GLN A 89 0.69 -18.11 0.96
N GLN A 90 0.64 -17.25 -0.06
CA GLN A 90 1.22 -17.52 -1.38
C GLN A 90 2.76 -17.58 -1.33
N SER A 91 3.39 -16.78 -0.47
CA SER A 91 4.85 -16.74 -0.33
C SER A 91 5.38 -18.00 0.37
N GLN A 92 4.67 -18.52 1.38
CA GLN A 92 5.02 -19.80 2.03
C GLN A 92 4.97 -20.99 1.06
N PHE A 93 4.08 -20.97 0.07
CA PHE A 93 4.03 -21.97 -0.99
C PHE A 93 5.24 -21.89 -1.94
N LEU A 94 5.75 -20.67 -2.22
CA LEU A 94 6.91 -20.45 -3.09
C LEU A 94 8.23 -20.80 -2.41
N GLU A 95 8.37 -20.54 -1.10
CA GLU A 95 9.52 -20.99 -0.30
C GLU A 95 9.59 -22.53 -0.23
N ALA A 96 8.44 -23.22 -0.22
CA ALA A 96 8.37 -24.68 -0.28
C ALA A 96 8.65 -25.26 -1.69
N ALA A 97 8.50 -24.44 -2.75
CA ALA A 97 8.60 -24.89 -4.15
C ALA A 97 9.94 -24.53 -4.85
N GLY A 98 10.83 -23.77 -4.20
CA GLY A 98 12.23 -23.64 -4.60
C GLY A 98 12.67 -22.27 -5.12
N SER A 99 13.70 -21.75 -4.43
CA SER A 99 14.88 -21.04 -4.93
C SER A 99 14.78 -19.58 -5.40
N ASN A 100 14.81 -18.65 -4.43
CA ASN A 100 15.75 -17.49 -4.42
C ASN A 100 15.76 -16.74 -3.08
N SER A 101 15.48 -17.41 -1.96
CA SER A 101 15.71 -16.82 -0.63
C SER A 101 17.20 -16.95 -0.31
N ARG A 102 17.95 -15.87 -0.51
CA ARG A 102 19.30 -15.75 0.04
C ARG A 102 19.15 -15.91 1.55
N SER A 103 19.70 -16.97 2.13
CA SER A 103 19.84 -17.09 3.57
C SER A 103 20.55 -15.84 4.08
N LEU A 104 19.87 -15.07 4.93
CA LEU A 104 20.44 -13.87 5.54
C LEU A 104 21.70 -14.25 6.31
N SER A 105 22.78 -13.49 6.15
CA SER A 105 23.99 -13.72 6.95
C SER A 105 23.71 -13.44 8.42
N GLU A 106 24.54 -14.00 9.30
CA GLU A 106 24.44 -13.75 10.75
C GLU A 106 24.51 -12.25 11.09
N GLU A 107 25.27 -11.48 10.30
CA GLU A 107 25.38 -10.02 10.41
C GLU A 107 24.06 -9.31 10.03
N GLU A 108 23.37 -9.76 8.98
CA GLU A 108 22.08 -9.20 8.55
C GLU A 108 21.00 -9.48 9.61
N ILE A 109 21.03 -10.66 10.22
CA ILE A 109 20.14 -11.03 11.33
C ILE A 109 20.43 -10.15 12.56
N ALA A 110 21.71 -9.95 12.90
CA ALA A 110 22.11 -9.10 14.02
C ALA A 110 21.65 -7.65 13.81
N LEU A 111 21.85 -7.07 12.63
CA LEU A 111 21.41 -5.72 12.29
C LEU A 111 19.89 -5.56 12.37
N MET A 112 19.13 -6.57 11.95
CA MET A 112 17.68 -6.58 12.02
C MET A 112 17.19 -6.60 13.48
N SER A 113 17.86 -7.34 14.36
CA SER A 113 17.58 -7.35 15.80
C SER A 113 17.88 -6.01 16.48
N ILE A 114 18.94 -5.31 16.04
CA ILE A 114 19.30 -3.98 16.53
C ILE A 114 18.25 -2.96 16.08
N ALA A 115 17.84 -3.01 14.81
CA ALA A 115 16.80 -2.12 14.28
C ALA A 115 15.48 -2.26 15.04
N GLN A 116 15.04 -3.48 15.34
CA GLN A 116 13.83 -3.73 16.14
C GLN A 116 13.92 -3.19 17.56
N ASN A 117 15.09 -3.29 18.18
CA ASN A 117 15.34 -2.75 19.53
C ASN A 117 15.45 -1.21 19.57
N LEU A 118 15.85 -0.58 18.47
CA LEU A 118 15.87 0.88 18.34
C LEU A 118 14.45 1.43 18.12
N ASP A 119 13.64 0.73 17.32
CA ASP A 119 12.23 1.07 17.05
C ASP A 119 11.39 1.09 18.33
N SER A 120 11.64 0.15 19.25
CA SER A 120 10.95 0.10 20.55
C SER A 120 11.36 1.22 21.53
N LYS A 121 12.56 1.78 21.38
CA LYS A 121 13.10 2.86 22.23
C LYS A 121 12.74 4.26 21.73
N LEU A 122 12.48 4.44 20.44
CA LEU A 122 12.18 5.74 19.82
C LEU A 122 10.68 6.07 19.79
N LYS A 123 9.90 5.76 20.85
CA LYS A 123 8.46 6.07 20.97
C LYS A 123 8.12 7.58 20.92
N LEU A 124 8.43 8.25 19.83
CA LEU A 124 7.70 9.40 19.33
C LEU A 124 6.58 8.84 18.47
N ASN A 125 5.54 8.37 19.15
CA ASN A 125 4.33 7.90 18.50
C ASN A 125 3.54 9.13 18.03
N LEU A 126 3.95 9.72 16.91
CA LEU A 126 3.12 10.63 16.11
C LEU A 126 2.07 9.79 15.35
N ASP A 127 1.29 9.02 16.10
CA ASP A 127 0.24 8.16 15.55
C ASP A 127 -1.02 9.00 15.33
N PHE A 128 -1.05 9.70 14.20
CA PHE A 128 -2.23 10.43 13.74
C PHE A 128 -3.35 9.50 13.26
N GLN A 129 -3.17 8.17 13.27
CA GLN A 129 -4.17 7.23 12.79
C GLN A 129 -5.14 6.80 13.89
N ASN A 130 -4.76 6.96 15.17
CA ASN A 130 -5.55 6.57 16.34
C ASN A 130 -5.77 7.73 17.31
N THR A 131 -6.10 8.92 16.80
CA THR A 131 -6.70 9.94 17.67
C THR A 131 -8.23 9.80 17.60
N PRO A 132 -8.99 10.08 18.67
CA PRO A 132 -10.45 9.96 18.66
C PRO A 132 -11.13 10.73 17.51
N GLU A 133 -10.46 11.77 17.00
CA GLU A 133 -10.91 12.57 15.87
C GLU A 133 -10.76 11.86 14.51
N SER A 134 -9.99 10.78 14.42
CA SER A 134 -9.78 10.02 13.16
C SER A 134 -10.94 9.08 12.81
N GLN A 135 -11.87 8.83 13.74
CA GLN A 135 -12.83 7.73 13.59
C GLN A 135 -14.16 8.07 12.91
N ASN A 136 -14.49 9.35 12.63
CA ASN A 136 -15.75 9.70 11.95
C ASN A 136 -15.57 10.73 10.82
N PHE A 137 -14.93 10.32 9.73
CA PHE A 137 -14.86 11.13 8.50
C PHE A 137 -16.16 11.09 7.65
N ALA A 138 -17.10 10.19 7.97
CA ALA A 138 -18.34 10.04 7.23
C ALA A 138 -19.32 11.22 7.44
N ASP A 139 -19.24 11.88 8.60
CA ASP A 139 -20.12 13.01 8.98
C ASP A 139 -19.48 14.39 8.75
N MET A 140 -18.24 14.44 8.25
CA MET A 140 -17.55 15.72 8.00
C MET A 140 -17.96 16.33 6.65
N ASP A 141 -18.13 17.66 6.64
CA ASP A 141 -18.36 18.43 5.43
C ASP A 141 -17.26 18.17 4.39
N GLN A 142 -17.66 17.65 3.22
CA GLN A 142 -16.74 17.22 2.18
C GLN A 142 -15.92 18.38 1.60
N GLU A 143 -16.43 19.61 1.66
CA GLU A 143 -15.70 20.78 1.18
C GLU A 143 -14.49 21.08 2.08
N ILE A 144 -14.70 21.02 3.40
CA ILE A 144 -13.65 21.18 4.42
C ILE A 144 -12.61 20.06 4.29
N VAL A 145 -13.06 18.80 4.14
CA VAL A 145 -12.16 17.66 3.96
C VAL A 145 -11.29 17.82 2.70
N LEU A 146 -11.86 18.35 1.62
CA LEU A 146 -11.12 18.59 0.38
C LEU A 146 -10.08 19.70 0.55
N GLU A 147 -10.42 20.76 1.28
CA GLU A 147 -9.52 21.87 1.59
C GLU A 147 -8.34 21.42 2.47
N VAL A 148 -8.60 20.64 3.52
CA VAL A 148 -7.58 20.04 4.36
C VAL A 148 -6.66 19.11 3.56
N LYS A 149 -7.21 18.26 2.68
CA LYS A 149 -6.40 17.40 1.80
C LYS A 149 -5.51 18.22 0.86
N LYS A 150 -5.99 19.35 0.34
CA LYS A 150 -5.19 20.28 -0.48
C LYS A 150 -4.07 20.92 0.35
N ALA A 151 -4.36 21.36 1.57
CA ALA A 151 -3.38 21.95 2.47
C ALA A 151 -2.26 20.97 2.83
N ILE A 152 -2.59 19.74 3.23
CA ILE A 152 -1.62 18.68 3.53
C ILE A 152 -0.74 18.35 2.32
N ARG A 153 -1.35 18.25 1.13
CA ARG A 153 -0.60 18.01 -0.12
C ARG A 153 0.39 19.13 -0.41
N ASN A 154 -0.02 20.38 -0.22
CA ASN A 154 0.84 21.53 -0.45
C ASN A 154 1.98 21.61 0.59
N PHE A 155 1.69 21.30 1.85
CA PHE A 155 2.69 21.23 2.90
C PHE A 155 3.75 20.15 2.61
N ARG A 156 3.33 18.94 2.24
CA ARG A 156 4.25 17.84 1.83
C ARG A 156 5.14 18.25 0.65
N LYS A 157 4.58 18.97 -0.34
CA LYS A 157 5.36 19.50 -1.46
C LYS A 157 6.41 20.52 -1.01
N LYS A 158 6.05 21.43 -0.10
CA LYS A 158 6.99 22.42 0.46
C LYS A 158 8.10 21.72 1.26
N LEU A 159 7.74 20.79 2.15
CA LEU A 159 8.72 20.01 2.92
C LEU A 159 9.69 19.26 2.02
N LYS A 160 9.19 18.60 0.96
CA LYS A 160 10.05 17.90 0.00
C LYS A 160 11.08 18.84 -0.64
N LYS A 161 10.65 20.05 -1.02
CA LYS A 161 11.57 21.06 -1.58
C LYS A 161 12.64 21.50 -0.57
N VAL A 162 12.28 21.68 0.71
CA VAL A 162 13.24 22.02 1.77
C VAL A 162 14.25 20.90 1.95
N LEU A 163 13.78 19.65 1.99
CA LEU A 163 14.61 18.47 2.18
C LEU A 163 15.55 18.21 0.99
N ASP A 164 15.07 18.47 -0.23
CA ASP A 164 15.89 18.41 -1.44
C ASP A 164 16.92 19.57 -1.48
N ALA A 165 16.57 20.75 -0.96
CA ALA A 165 17.49 21.88 -0.83
C ALA A 165 18.59 21.63 0.22
N GLU A 166 18.26 21.06 1.38
CA GLU A 166 19.24 20.67 2.40
C GLU A 166 20.19 19.58 1.90
N LYS A 167 19.67 18.57 1.18
CA LYS A 167 20.53 17.54 0.55
C LYS A 167 21.48 18.14 -0.48
N LYS A 168 21.02 19.13 -1.25
CA LYS A 168 21.85 19.85 -2.22
C LYS A 168 22.91 20.72 -1.54
N ALA A 169 22.59 21.34 -0.40
CA ALA A 169 23.54 22.10 0.42
C ALA A 169 24.59 21.18 1.09
N GLY A 170 24.18 20.02 1.61
CA GLY A 170 25.09 19.03 2.20
C GLY A 170 26.06 18.39 1.19
N LEU A 171 25.60 18.14 -0.05
CA LEU A 171 26.47 17.71 -1.15
C LEU A 171 27.49 18.79 -1.58
N GLY A 172 27.14 20.07 -1.46
CA GLY A 172 28.04 21.18 -1.76
C GLY A 172 29.18 21.34 -0.75
N MET A 173 28.93 21.06 0.53
CA MET A 173 29.96 21.11 1.59
C MET A 173 31.00 19.99 1.45
N LEU A 174 30.57 18.76 1.12
CA LEU A 174 31.48 17.62 0.91
C LEU A 174 32.39 17.77 -0.33
N SER A 175 32.01 18.60 -1.30
CA SER A 175 32.87 18.94 -2.45
C SER A 175 33.85 20.08 -2.15
N ALA A 176 33.56 20.96 -1.19
CA ALA A 176 34.47 22.04 -0.79
C ALA A 176 35.62 21.55 0.10
N GLU A 177 35.39 20.52 0.91
CA GLU A 177 36.39 19.96 1.85
C GLU A 177 37.45 19.05 1.18
N LYS A 178 37.25 18.69 -0.09
CA LYS A 178 38.24 17.93 -0.89
C LYS A 178 39.14 18.81 -1.78
N ALA A 179 39.00 20.14 -1.71
CA ALA A 179 39.71 21.08 -2.58
C ALA A 179 40.70 22.01 -1.83
N VAL A 180 41.04 21.69 -0.58
CA VAL A 180 42.07 22.36 0.24
C VAL A 180 43.15 21.33 0.58
#